data_AF-A0A3P2AJA1-F1
#
_entry.id   AF-A0A3P2AJA1-F1
#
_cell.length_a   1.000
_cell.length_b   1.000
_cell.length_c   1.000
_cell.angle_alpha   90.00
_cell.angle_beta   90.00
_cell.angle_gamma   90.00
#
_symmetry.space_group_name_H-M   'P 1'
#
loop_
_entity.id
_entity.type
_entity.pdbx_description
1 polymer ?
#
loop_
_entity_poly.entity_id
_entity_poly.type
_entity_poly.pdbx_seq_one_letter_code
_entity_poly.pdbx_strand_id
1 'polypeptide(L)'
;MEKLKWSLLQKWELDKKYSFVHSSSFLSDGRALILTSEEEDCDKYCVLVLSSLGIRKVEVLDCSDDGRNYPVLFCTGEGFGILKKGQELEYYTGDFSSPERILIRNSTTDLKNIIPQKAQQRYFQVVSDSSLIPVCFEDKVYYGAARCFALLEFDAKTKQAEWKSFSMIDKTAFTHHDSETDDMPKIDSLKISNGELYAFISGESTTSVNKWGMDYYALAKICADGRVMEVVLESDNLKRLDKKGGVNALFTDSAYVIMTPLFKNDGWKGKQRLFSLNTREYFDIGLPRGMTKHQVQNISGDICITSLYDRGLKEIALCRIG
;
A
#
# COMPACT_ATOMS: atom_id res chain seq x y z
N MET A 1 -26.37 2.70 4.28
CA MET A 1 -24.96 3.02 4.05
C MET A 1 -24.93 4.33 3.28
N GLU A 2 -24.22 5.33 3.79
CA GLU A 2 -24.10 6.61 3.12
C GLU A 2 -23.28 6.46 1.83
N LYS A 3 -23.58 7.29 0.83
CA LYS A 3 -22.90 7.26 -0.47
C LYS A 3 -22.21 8.60 -0.72
N LEU A 4 -20.88 8.57 -0.78
CA LEU A 4 -20.06 9.75 -1.06
C LEU A 4 -20.06 10.03 -2.56
N LYS A 5 -20.49 11.23 -2.98
CA LYS A 5 -20.61 11.58 -4.40
C LYS A 5 -19.35 12.24 -4.89
N TRP A 6 -18.80 11.75 -6.00
CA TRP A 6 -17.54 12.27 -6.51
C TRP A 6 -17.74 13.01 -7.82
N SER A 7 -16.93 14.05 -8.03
CA SER A 7 -16.87 14.81 -9.27
C SER A 7 -15.52 14.62 -9.95
N LEU A 8 -15.50 14.54 -11.28
CA LEU A 8 -14.27 14.40 -12.04
C LEU A 8 -13.56 15.75 -12.11
N LEU A 9 -12.27 15.79 -11.76
CA LEU A 9 -11.42 16.97 -11.94
C LEU A 9 -10.66 16.90 -13.25
N GLN A 10 -9.93 15.80 -13.45
CA GLN A 10 -9.11 15.60 -14.63
C GLN A 10 -8.94 14.11 -14.90
N LYS A 11 -8.87 13.73 -16.18
CA LYS A 11 -8.69 12.35 -16.62
C LYS A 11 -7.64 12.31 -17.73
N TRP A 12 -6.79 11.31 -17.69
CA TRP A 12 -5.77 11.05 -18.70
C TRP A 12 -5.88 9.62 -19.18
N GLU A 13 -5.72 9.44 -20.49
CA GLU A 13 -5.42 8.14 -21.08
C GLU A 13 -3.91 7.94 -21.04
N LEU A 14 -3.47 6.79 -20.55
CA LEU A 14 -2.07 6.41 -20.45
C LEU A 14 -1.61 5.65 -21.68
N ASP A 15 -0.33 5.80 -21.96
CA ASP A 15 0.39 4.94 -22.90
C ASP A 15 0.22 3.46 -22.48
N LYS A 16 -0.03 2.60 -23.47
CA LYS A 16 -0.20 1.16 -23.26
C LYS A 16 1.05 0.51 -22.70
N LYS A 17 2.23 1.13 -22.79
CA LYS A 17 3.44 0.57 -22.19
C LYS A 17 3.41 0.47 -20.66
N TYR A 18 2.55 1.21 -19.95
CA TYR A 18 2.54 1.18 -18.48
C TYR A 18 1.72 0.01 -17.95
N SER A 19 2.22 -0.75 -16.98
CA SER A 19 1.57 -1.96 -16.45
C SER A 19 0.29 -1.66 -15.65
N PHE A 20 0.39 -1.48 -14.34
CA PHE A 20 -0.69 -1.17 -13.39
C PHE A 20 -0.15 -0.30 -12.25
N VAL A 21 -1.05 0.21 -11.40
CA VAL A 21 -0.66 1.01 -10.22
C VAL A 21 -0.11 0.08 -9.15
N HIS A 22 1.20 0.15 -8.86
CA HIS A 22 1.83 -0.57 -7.74
C HIS A 22 1.52 0.11 -6.41
N SER A 23 1.60 1.44 -6.39
CA SER A 23 1.22 2.27 -5.25
C SER A 23 0.98 3.71 -5.72
N SER A 24 0.33 4.51 -4.87
CA SER A 24 0.09 5.91 -5.14
C SER A 24 0.15 6.74 -3.87
N SER A 25 0.47 8.02 -3.99
CA SER A 25 0.59 8.96 -2.87
C SER A 25 0.41 10.40 -3.35
N PHE A 26 0.29 11.34 -2.42
CA PHE A 26 0.23 12.77 -2.68
C PHE A 26 1.43 13.50 -2.08
N LEU A 27 1.98 14.42 -2.87
CA LEU A 27 2.90 15.43 -2.36
C LEU A 27 2.16 16.47 -1.54
N SER A 28 2.89 17.17 -0.68
CA SER A 28 2.36 18.25 0.17
C SER A 28 1.78 19.43 -0.62
N ASP A 29 2.19 19.61 -1.88
CA ASP A 29 1.64 20.61 -2.80
C ASP A 29 0.40 20.13 -3.59
N GLY A 30 -0.09 18.91 -3.29
CA GLY A 30 -1.28 18.33 -3.89
C GLY A 30 -1.06 17.60 -5.21
N ARG A 31 0.18 17.54 -5.74
CA ARG A 31 0.49 16.68 -6.90
C ARG A 31 0.34 15.21 -6.51
N ALA A 32 -0.30 14.45 -7.39
CA ALA A 32 -0.48 13.01 -7.20
C ALA A 32 0.68 12.23 -7.86
N LEU A 33 1.13 11.18 -7.19
CA LEU A 33 2.19 10.29 -7.63
C LEU A 33 1.64 8.88 -7.81
N ILE A 34 2.06 8.22 -8.88
CA ILE A 34 1.75 6.81 -9.15
C ILE A 34 3.04 6.08 -9.49
N LEU A 35 3.36 5.06 -8.71
CA LEU A 35 4.40 4.11 -9.04
C LEU A 35 3.82 3.04 -9.98
N THR A 36 4.42 2.88 -11.15
CA THR A 36 4.07 1.87 -12.17
C THR A 36 5.35 1.26 -12.73
N SER A 37 5.24 0.14 -13.45
CA SER A 37 6.31 -0.39 -14.29
C SER A 37 5.94 -0.36 -15.77
N GLU A 38 6.90 -0.67 -16.65
CA GLU A 38 6.64 -0.96 -18.06
C GLU A 38 6.07 -2.39 -18.21
N GLU A 39 5.16 -2.60 -19.16
CA GLU A 39 4.44 -3.87 -19.38
C GLU A 39 5.35 -4.93 -20.02
N GLU A 40 6.27 -4.51 -20.90
CA GLU A 40 7.22 -5.39 -21.58
C GLU A 40 8.47 -5.68 -20.73
N ASP A 41 8.75 -4.84 -19.73
CA ASP A 41 9.90 -4.95 -18.83
C ASP A 41 9.46 -4.58 -17.42
N CYS A 42 8.99 -5.59 -16.67
CA CYS A 42 8.38 -5.38 -15.36
C CYS A 42 9.37 -4.87 -14.29
N ASP A 43 10.67 -4.89 -14.58
CA ASP A 43 11.73 -4.36 -13.71
C ASP A 43 12.05 -2.88 -13.98
N LYS A 44 11.47 -2.29 -15.05
CA LYS A 44 11.56 -0.85 -15.32
C LYS A 44 10.43 -0.11 -14.63
N TYR A 45 10.72 0.43 -13.45
CA TYR A 45 9.80 1.24 -12.68
C TYR A 45 9.89 2.72 -13.05
N CYS A 46 8.77 3.43 -12.89
CA CYS A 46 8.74 4.88 -12.98
C CYS A 46 7.63 5.45 -12.08
N VAL A 47 7.82 6.71 -11.70
CA VAL A 47 6.78 7.50 -11.02
C VAL A 47 6.14 8.43 -12.04
N LEU A 48 4.82 8.35 -12.17
CA LEU A 48 4.01 9.30 -12.91
C LEU A 48 3.59 10.41 -11.96
N VAL A 49 4.08 11.63 -12.21
CA VAL A 49 3.68 12.84 -11.48
C VAL A 49 2.52 13.48 -12.23
N LEU A 50 1.35 13.49 -11.61
CA LEU A 50 0.13 14.06 -12.17
C LEU A 50 -0.04 15.50 -11.71
N SER A 51 -0.30 16.38 -12.66
CA SER A 51 -0.57 17.80 -12.41
C SER A 51 -1.58 18.35 -13.41
N SER A 52 -2.07 19.56 -13.18
CA SER A 52 -2.92 20.28 -14.14
C SER A 52 -2.28 20.45 -15.52
N LEU A 53 -0.94 20.50 -15.59
CA LEU A 53 -0.17 20.61 -16.83
C LEU A 53 -0.03 19.29 -17.59
N GLY A 54 -0.40 18.16 -16.99
CA GLY A 54 -0.29 16.83 -17.57
C GLY A 54 0.49 15.85 -16.70
N ILE A 55 0.98 14.79 -17.34
CA ILE A 55 1.73 13.70 -16.71
C ILE A 55 3.21 13.87 -17.03
N ARG A 56 4.04 13.86 -15.99
CA ARG A 56 5.50 13.78 -16.12
C ARG A 56 6.00 12.43 -15.62
N LYS A 57 6.81 11.74 -16.43
CA LYS A 57 7.53 10.51 -16.03
C LYS A 57 8.80 10.90 -15.27
N VAL A 58 9.02 10.27 -14.12
CA VAL A 58 10.31 10.24 -13.41
C VAL A 58 10.79 8.79 -13.43
N GLU A 59 11.97 8.55 -14.01
CA GLU A 59 12.51 7.20 -14.11
C GLU A 59 13.09 6.75 -12.77
N VAL A 60 12.78 5.51 -12.40
CA VAL A 60 13.36 4.85 -11.22
C VAL A 60 14.36 3.84 -11.76
N LEU A 61 15.64 4.16 -11.65
CA LEU A 61 16.71 3.34 -12.22
C LEU A 61 17.00 2.13 -11.33
N ASP A 62 17.37 0.99 -11.92
CA ASP A 62 18.03 -0.13 -11.24
C ASP A 62 17.28 -0.69 -10.00
N CYS A 63 16.18 -1.40 -10.25
CA CYS A 63 15.49 -2.23 -9.25
C CYS A 63 15.63 -3.75 -9.53
N SER A 64 16.40 -4.13 -10.56
CA SER A 64 16.20 -5.37 -11.35
C SER A 64 16.97 -6.62 -10.89
N ASP A 65 17.78 -6.57 -9.84
CA ASP A 65 18.77 -7.66 -9.65
C ASP A 65 18.21 -9.01 -9.17
N ASP A 66 16.97 -9.10 -8.71
CA ASP A 66 16.44 -10.38 -8.21
C ASP A 66 14.96 -10.69 -8.51
N GLY A 67 14.24 -9.79 -9.19
CA GLY A 67 12.80 -9.94 -9.49
C GLY A 67 11.92 -10.15 -8.26
N ARG A 68 12.44 -9.87 -7.07
CA ARG A 68 11.80 -10.17 -5.79
C ARG A 68 11.76 -8.96 -4.87
N ASN A 69 12.67 -8.00 -4.97
CA ASN A 69 12.60 -6.77 -4.19
C ASN A 69 11.91 -5.67 -5.00
N TYR A 70 10.68 -5.32 -4.62
CA TYR A 70 9.93 -4.28 -5.32
C TYR A 70 10.20 -2.90 -4.73
N PRO A 71 10.30 -1.84 -5.56
CA PRO A 71 10.46 -0.48 -5.04
C PRO A 71 9.24 -0.06 -4.23
N VAL A 72 9.49 0.72 -3.18
CA VAL A 72 8.45 1.27 -2.31
C VAL A 72 8.49 2.79 -2.39
N LEU A 73 7.37 3.37 -2.83
CA LEU A 73 7.14 4.81 -2.87
C LEU A 73 6.62 5.30 -1.51
N PHE A 74 7.18 6.40 -1.03
CA PHE A 74 6.62 7.18 0.08
C PHE A 74 6.82 8.67 -0.16
N CYS A 75 5.98 9.52 0.43
CA CYS A 75 6.12 10.97 0.39
C CYS A 75 6.59 11.50 1.75
N THR A 76 7.44 12.52 1.74
CA THR A 76 7.81 13.24 2.96
C THR A 76 8.31 14.64 2.58
N GLY A 77 8.00 15.64 3.41
CA GLY A 77 8.33 17.03 3.12
C GLY A 77 7.77 17.50 1.77
N GLU A 78 8.65 18.01 0.90
CA GLU A 78 8.31 18.52 -0.44
C GLU A 78 8.57 17.49 -1.56
N GLY A 79 9.08 16.32 -1.21
CA GLY A 79 9.56 15.32 -2.15
C GLY A 79 8.97 13.94 -1.92
N PHE A 80 9.52 12.98 -2.64
CA PHE A 80 9.18 11.57 -2.48
C PHE A 80 10.44 10.71 -2.49
N GLY A 81 10.37 9.59 -1.78
CA GLY A 81 11.42 8.59 -1.71
C GLY A 81 11.02 7.32 -2.44
N ILE A 82 12.02 6.68 -3.06
CA ILE A 82 11.94 5.31 -3.56
C ILE A 82 12.93 4.46 -2.78
N LEU A 83 12.39 3.57 -1.95
CA LEU A 83 13.17 2.59 -1.22
C LEU A 83 13.49 1.39 -2.12
N LYS A 84 14.76 0.97 -2.14
CA LYS A 84 15.27 -0.15 -2.94
C LYS A 84 15.94 -1.19 -2.06
N LYS A 85 15.49 -2.44 -2.19
CA LYS A 85 16.10 -3.65 -1.58
C LYS A 85 16.34 -3.54 -0.06
N GLY A 86 15.59 -2.68 0.64
CA GLY A 86 15.82 -2.37 2.05
C GLY A 86 17.21 -1.80 2.39
N GLN A 87 17.98 -1.33 1.41
CA GLN A 87 19.40 -0.95 1.58
C GLN A 87 19.68 0.48 1.12
N GLU A 88 18.99 0.96 0.10
CA GLU A 88 19.20 2.28 -0.48
C GLU A 88 17.86 3.00 -0.61
N LEU A 89 17.90 4.32 -0.42
CA LEU A 89 16.82 5.24 -0.69
C LEU A 89 17.26 6.23 -1.77
N GLU A 90 16.46 6.40 -2.82
CA GLU A 90 16.54 7.54 -3.72
C GLU A 90 15.49 8.58 -3.32
N TYR A 91 15.93 9.77 -2.90
CA TYR A 91 15.04 10.86 -2.50
C TYR A 91 15.00 11.96 -3.55
N TYR A 92 13.82 12.19 -4.12
CA TYR A 92 13.58 13.12 -5.21
C TYR A 92 12.97 14.42 -4.67
N THR A 93 13.60 15.55 -4.96
CA THR A 93 13.13 16.89 -4.59
C THR A 93 13.20 17.85 -5.77
N GLY A 94 12.65 19.05 -5.62
CA GLY A 94 12.69 20.09 -6.64
C GLY A 94 11.98 19.67 -7.93
N ASP A 95 12.75 19.55 -9.02
CA ASP A 95 12.23 19.12 -10.31
C ASP A 95 12.26 17.60 -10.51
N PHE A 96 12.70 16.80 -9.54
CA PHE A 96 12.78 15.33 -9.62
C PHE A 96 13.67 14.77 -10.74
N SER A 97 14.56 15.58 -11.33
CA SER A 97 15.47 15.12 -12.39
C SER A 97 16.62 14.28 -11.86
N SER A 98 17.07 14.55 -10.63
CA SER A 98 18.23 13.90 -10.02
C SER A 98 17.92 13.55 -8.56
N PRO A 99 17.78 12.26 -8.21
CA PRO A 99 17.59 11.86 -6.82
C PRO A 99 18.89 11.94 -6.03
N GLU A 100 18.75 12.20 -4.74
CA GLU A 100 19.81 11.96 -3.78
C GLU A 100 19.81 10.50 -3.34
N ARG A 101 20.96 9.83 -3.44
CA ARG A 101 21.13 8.45 -2.99
C ARG A 101 21.60 8.39 -1.55
N ILE A 102 20.86 7.67 -0.72
CA ILE A 102 21.04 7.59 0.72
C ILE A 102 21.13 6.12 1.10
N LEU A 103 22.24 5.73 1.73
CA LEU A 103 22.40 4.38 2.28
C LEU A 103 21.64 4.25 3.60
N ILE A 104 20.95 3.13 3.76
CA ILE A 104 20.14 2.85 4.94
C ILE A 104 20.99 2.07 5.95
N ARG A 105 21.06 2.61 7.16
CA ARG A 105 21.72 1.90 8.26
C ARG A 105 20.86 0.73 8.70
N ASN A 106 21.45 -0.47 8.66
CA ASN A 106 20.76 -1.72 8.96
C ASN A 106 21.41 -2.48 10.13
N SER A 107 22.11 -1.79 11.04
CA SER A 107 22.78 -2.42 12.18
C SER A 107 22.58 -1.60 13.44
N THR A 108 22.28 -2.26 14.55
CA THR A 108 22.57 -1.70 15.86
C THR A 108 24.07 -1.86 16.14
N THR A 109 24.56 -1.27 17.24
CA THR A 109 25.96 -1.40 17.70
C THR A 109 26.44 -2.84 17.94
N ASP A 110 25.54 -3.83 17.85
CA ASP A 110 25.85 -5.26 17.88
C ASP A 110 25.71 -5.85 16.47
N LEU A 111 26.61 -6.77 16.09
CA LEU A 111 26.84 -7.39 14.77
C LEU A 111 25.63 -8.06 14.04
N LYS A 112 24.38 -7.77 14.41
CA LYS A 112 23.16 -8.30 13.79
C LYS A 112 22.44 -7.24 12.97
N ASN A 113 22.06 -7.62 11.75
CA ASN A 113 21.23 -6.77 10.91
C ASN A 113 19.79 -6.72 11.46
N ILE A 114 19.17 -5.55 11.43
CA ILE A 114 17.76 -5.37 11.83
C ILE A 114 16.86 -6.06 10.81
N ILE A 115 17.05 -5.74 9.53
CA ILE A 115 16.42 -6.45 8.42
C ILE A 115 17.24 -7.70 8.12
N PRO A 116 16.65 -8.90 8.21
CA PRO A 116 17.33 -10.14 7.85
C PRO A 116 17.86 -10.08 6.40
N GLN A 117 19.04 -10.64 6.15
CA GLN A 117 19.66 -10.59 4.82
C GLN A 117 18.82 -11.25 3.71
N LYS A 118 17.96 -12.20 4.08
CA LYS A 118 17.08 -12.91 3.15
C LYS A 118 15.69 -12.29 3.02
N ALA A 119 15.36 -11.30 3.86
CA ALA A 119 14.08 -10.64 3.81
C ALA A 119 13.96 -9.85 2.51
N GLN A 120 12.81 -10.01 1.85
CA GLN A 120 12.55 -9.42 0.54
C GLN A 120 11.47 -8.36 0.67
N GLN A 121 11.79 -7.15 0.25
CA GLN A 121 10.87 -6.02 0.22
C GLN A 121 9.70 -6.30 -0.72
N ARG A 122 8.50 -5.93 -0.29
CA ARG A 122 7.27 -6.12 -1.07
C ARG A 122 6.63 -4.76 -1.36
N TYR A 123 6.07 -4.61 -2.54
CA TYR A 123 5.36 -3.39 -2.90
C TYR A 123 4.04 -3.32 -2.14
N PHE A 124 3.80 -2.19 -1.50
CA PHE A 124 2.52 -1.86 -0.89
C PHE A 124 2.31 -0.35 -0.95
N GLN A 125 1.05 0.06 -0.80
CA GLN A 125 0.78 1.44 -0.50
C GLN A 125 1.26 1.74 0.92
N VAL A 126 2.26 2.61 1.01
CA VAL A 126 2.83 3.08 2.27
C VAL A 126 2.30 4.47 2.52
N VAL A 127 1.64 4.65 3.67
CA VAL A 127 1.14 5.94 4.11
C VAL A 127 1.78 6.28 5.45
N SER A 128 2.40 7.45 5.54
CA SER A 128 2.90 7.98 6.80
C SER A 128 2.84 9.50 6.80
N ASP A 129 2.41 10.07 7.93
CA ASP A 129 2.51 11.49 8.25
C ASP A 129 3.71 11.82 9.16
N SER A 130 4.64 10.87 9.31
CA SER A 130 5.79 10.92 10.22
C SER A 130 7.12 10.67 9.49
N SER A 131 8.24 10.89 10.18
CA SER A 131 9.58 10.45 9.73
C SER A 131 9.74 8.92 9.72
N LEU A 132 8.86 8.20 10.41
CA LEU A 132 8.81 6.74 10.38
C LEU A 132 7.97 6.26 9.20
N ILE A 133 8.52 5.33 8.41
CA ILE A 133 7.92 4.80 7.20
C ILE A 133 7.75 3.28 7.38
N PRO A 134 6.52 2.75 7.40
CA PRO A 134 6.30 1.32 7.55
C PRO A 134 6.51 0.61 6.20
N VAL A 135 7.32 -0.46 6.20
CA VAL A 135 7.67 -1.20 4.98
C VAL A 135 7.46 -2.69 5.22
N CYS A 136 6.79 -3.36 4.29
CA CYS A 136 6.50 -4.79 4.41
C CYS A 136 7.59 -5.66 3.76
N PHE A 137 7.81 -6.83 4.36
CA PHE A 137 8.79 -7.80 3.95
C PHE A 137 8.23 -9.23 3.95
N GLU A 138 8.85 -10.06 3.13
CA GLU A 138 8.74 -11.51 3.16
C GLU A 138 10.10 -12.10 3.58
N ASP A 139 10.17 -12.73 4.76
CA ASP A 139 11.41 -13.33 5.29
C ASP A 139 11.48 -14.87 5.13
N LYS A 140 10.34 -15.51 4.92
CA LYS A 140 10.22 -16.93 4.55
C LYS A 140 9.50 -17.05 3.22
N VAL A 141 9.63 -18.18 2.53
CA VAL A 141 9.02 -18.36 1.21
C VAL A 141 7.50 -18.41 1.29
N TYR A 142 6.87 -17.30 0.93
CA TYR A 142 5.42 -17.08 0.85
C TYR A 142 4.98 -16.54 -0.52
N TYR A 143 5.84 -16.65 -1.54
CA TYR A 143 5.53 -16.34 -2.94
C TYR A 143 4.97 -14.94 -3.19
N GLY A 144 5.53 -13.93 -2.53
CA GLY A 144 5.12 -12.53 -2.68
C GLY A 144 4.23 -12.01 -1.55
N ALA A 145 3.80 -12.85 -0.60
CA ALA A 145 2.97 -12.41 0.51
C ALA A 145 3.83 -11.93 1.70
N ALA A 146 3.78 -10.62 1.97
CA ALA A 146 4.43 -10.09 3.17
C ALA A 146 3.72 -10.53 4.44
N ARG A 147 4.51 -10.92 5.43
CA ARG A 147 4.08 -11.34 6.78
C ARG A 147 4.94 -10.71 7.88
N CYS A 148 5.90 -9.88 7.48
CA CYS A 148 6.76 -9.11 8.34
C CYS A 148 6.69 -7.63 7.92
N PHE A 149 7.00 -6.74 8.85
CA PHE A 149 7.16 -5.32 8.56
C PHE A 149 8.36 -4.76 9.30
N ALA A 150 8.86 -3.63 8.81
CA ALA A 150 9.92 -2.87 9.43
C ALA A 150 9.58 -1.40 9.45
N LEU A 151 10.17 -0.67 10.39
CA LEU A 151 10.03 0.78 10.48
C LEU A 151 11.34 1.44 10.05
N LEU A 152 11.29 2.19 8.96
CA LEU A 152 12.39 3.02 8.49
C LEU A 152 12.24 4.43 9.04
N GLU A 153 13.21 4.90 9.81
CA GLU A 153 13.30 6.33 10.14
C GLU A 153 14.06 7.03 9.02
N PHE A 154 13.47 8.09 8.48
CA PHE A 154 14.09 8.92 7.46
C PHE A 154 13.97 10.41 7.82
N ASP A 155 15.11 11.08 7.85
CA ASP A 155 15.21 12.52 8.04
C ASP A 155 15.67 13.19 6.73
N ALA A 156 14.74 13.88 6.08
CA ALA A 156 14.99 14.59 4.83
C ALA A 156 15.99 15.74 4.97
N LYS A 157 16.15 16.34 6.16
CA LYS A 157 17.09 17.45 6.39
C LYS A 157 18.52 16.96 6.55
N THR A 158 18.70 15.96 7.42
CA THR A 158 20.04 15.39 7.68
C THR A 158 20.44 14.33 6.66
N LYS A 159 19.50 13.90 5.82
CA LYS A 159 19.68 12.88 4.78
C LYS A 159 20.15 11.56 5.36
N GLN A 160 19.56 11.19 6.49
CA GLN A 160 19.86 9.95 7.20
C GLN A 160 18.66 9.03 7.15
N ALA A 161 18.93 7.75 6.93
CA ALA A 161 17.93 6.69 6.91
C ALA A 161 18.44 5.53 7.76
N GLU A 162 17.60 5.02 8.67
CA GLU A 162 17.94 3.88 9.51
C GLU A 162 16.73 3.00 9.83
N TRP A 163 16.93 1.69 9.79
CA TRP A 163 15.92 0.75 10.27
C TRP A 163 15.84 0.80 11.80
N LYS A 164 14.62 0.86 12.34
CA LYS A 164 14.38 0.93 13.79
C LYS A 164 13.88 -0.39 14.37
N SER A 165 13.13 -1.16 13.59
CA SER A 165 12.60 -2.45 14.00
C SER A 165 12.30 -3.35 12.81
N PHE A 166 12.21 -4.65 13.07
CA PHE A 166 11.69 -5.67 12.17
C PHE A 166 10.81 -6.61 12.99
N SER A 167 9.56 -6.80 12.59
CA SER A 167 8.55 -7.48 13.42
C SER A 167 7.46 -8.17 12.60
N MET A 168 6.69 -9.00 13.27
CA MET A 168 5.51 -9.71 12.73
C MET A 168 4.32 -9.37 13.62
N ILE A 169 3.12 -9.34 13.06
CA ILE A 169 1.92 -9.01 13.84
C ILE A 169 1.55 -10.22 14.72
N ASP A 170 1.36 -9.97 16.02
CA ASP A 170 0.88 -10.99 16.96
C ASP A 170 -0.57 -11.37 16.64
N LYS A 171 -0.73 -12.57 16.10
CA LYS A 171 -2.02 -13.07 15.65
C LYS A 171 -2.98 -13.48 16.76
N THR A 172 -2.47 -13.70 17.97
CA THR A 172 -3.28 -14.23 19.07
C THR A 172 -4.39 -13.28 19.53
N ALA A 173 -4.29 -12.01 19.14
CA ALA A 173 -5.31 -11.00 19.39
C ALA A 173 -6.55 -11.11 18.47
N PHE A 174 -6.48 -11.84 17.36
CA PHE A 174 -7.61 -11.99 16.44
C PHE A 174 -8.49 -13.18 16.82
N THR A 175 -9.81 -13.02 16.72
CA THR A 175 -10.78 -14.04 17.14
C THR A 175 -10.68 -15.31 16.30
N HIS A 176 -10.33 -15.17 15.02
CA HIS A 176 -10.35 -16.26 14.04
C HIS A 176 -8.96 -16.75 13.63
N HIS A 177 -7.93 -16.43 14.42
CA HIS A 177 -6.58 -16.94 14.19
C HIS A 177 -6.52 -18.47 14.25
N ASP A 178 -5.57 -19.06 13.53
CA ASP A 178 -5.34 -20.49 13.53
C ASP A 178 -4.19 -20.82 14.49
N SER A 179 -4.52 -21.40 15.64
CA SER A 179 -3.53 -21.77 16.67
C SER A 179 -2.72 -23.02 16.31
N GLU A 180 -3.08 -23.75 15.26
CA GLU A 180 -2.39 -24.98 14.84
C GLU A 180 -1.20 -24.73 13.90
N THR A 181 -1.06 -23.49 13.40
CA THR A 181 0.04 -23.09 12.51
C THR A 181 0.89 -21.98 13.14
N ASP A 182 2.17 -21.92 12.78
CA ASP A 182 3.08 -20.82 13.12
C ASP A 182 3.07 -19.69 12.08
N ASP A 183 2.23 -19.82 11.06
CA ASP A 183 2.08 -18.82 10.02
C ASP A 183 1.52 -17.51 10.58
N MET A 184 2.24 -16.42 10.34
CA MET A 184 1.83 -15.06 10.73
C MET A 184 0.89 -14.45 9.68
N PRO A 185 -0.05 -13.59 10.04
CA PRO A 185 -1.02 -13.07 9.09
C PRO A 185 -0.35 -12.30 7.95
N LYS A 186 -0.91 -12.43 6.74
CA LYS A 186 -0.50 -11.63 5.58
C LYS A 186 -0.83 -10.18 5.84
N ILE A 187 0.12 -9.28 5.59
CA ILE A 187 -0.05 -7.83 5.65
C ILE A 187 -0.35 -7.32 4.24
N ASP A 188 -1.46 -6.60 4.07
CA ASP A 188 -1.85 -6.04 2.76
C ASP A 188 -1.61 -4.53 2.67
N SER A 189 -1.61 -3.81 3.78
CA SER A 189 -1.23 -2.40 3.82
C SER A 189 -0.91 -1.96 5.24
N LEU A 190 -0.07 -0.92 5.34
CA LEU A 190 0.32 -0.29 6.59
C LEU A 190 0.12 1.22 6.50
N LYS A 191 -0.25 1.83 7.62
CA LYS A 191 -0.34 3.28 7.74
C LYS A 191 0.21 3.74 9.08
N ILE A 192 1.02 4.78 9.08
CA ILE A 192 1.27 5.58 10.28
C ILE A 192 0.43 6.85 10.17
N SER A 193 -0.36 7.13 11.20
CA SER A 193 -1.09 8.39 11.29
C SER A 193 -1.21 8.87 12.71
N ASN A 194 -0.92 10.15 12.95
CA ASN A 194 -0.95 10.76 14.28
C ASN A 194 -0.18 9.93 15.33
N GLY A 195 0.95 9.34 14.92
CA GLY A 195 1.79 8.49 15.78
C GLY A 195 1.28 7.07 16.02
N GLU A 196 0.13 6.69 15.45
CA GLU A 196 -0.41 5.33 15.54
C GLU A 196 -0.08 4.52 14.28
N LEU A 197 0.36 3.27 14.47
CA LEU A 197 0.63 2.33 13.39
C LEU A 197 -0.58 1.40 13.20
N TYR A 198 -1.11 1.40 11.99
CA TYR A 198 -2.23 0.59 11.57
C TYR A 198 -1.79 -0.47 10.56
N ALA A 199 -2.41 -1.64 10.65
CA ALA A 199 -2.23 -2.72 9.69
C ALA A 199 -3.59 -3.25 9.23
N PHE A 200 -3.69 -3.54 7.94
CA PHE A 200 -4.72 -4.41 7.42
C PHE A 200 -4.11 -5.76 7.09
N ILE A 201 -4.75 -6.82 7.58
CA ILE A 201 -4.31 -8.19 7.41
C ILE A 201 -5.37 -9.05 6.73
N SER A 202 -4.89 -10.02 5.97
CA SER A 202 -5.68 -10.99 5.22
C SER A 202 -5.47 -12.41 5.73
N GLY A 203 -5.65 -12.54 7.05
CA GLY A 203 -5.50 -13.77 7.81
C GLY A 203 -4.23 -14.55 7.51
N GLU A 204 -4.20 -15.84 7.86
CA GLU A 204 -2.97 -16.61 7.94
C GLU A 204 -2.84 -17.63 6.82
N SER A 205 -3.91 -17.89 6.07
CA SER A 205 -3.90 -18.91 5.03
C SER A 205 -2.77 -18.71 4.03
N THR A 206 -1.91 -19.71 3.92
CA THR A 206 -0.84 -19.82 2.91
C THR A 206 -1.30 -20.47 1.62
N THR A 207 -2.52 -21.02 1.60
CA THR A 207 -3.13 -21.60 0.40
C THR A 207 -3.59 -20.50 -0.57
N SER A 208 -3.92 -20.84 -1.82
CA SER A 208 -4.32 -19.88 -2.85
C SER A 208 -5.58 -19.08 -2.47
N VAL A 209 -5.42 -18.00 -1.68
CA VAL A 209 -6.50 -17.13 -1.18
C VAL A 209 -7.37 -16.59 -2.30
N ASN A 210 -6.76 -16.22 -3.43
CA ASN A 210 -7.50 -15.76 -4.62
C ASN A 210 -8.37 -16.85 -5.28
N LYS A 211 -8.11 -18.13 -4.98
CA LYS A 211 -8.90 -19.27 -5.47
C LYS A 211 -9.92 -19.75 -4.45
N TRP A 212 -9.58 -19.76 -3.17
CA TRP A 212 -10.37 -20.42 -2.12
C TRP A 212 -11.04 -19.46 -1.13
N GLY A 213 -10.62 -18.20 -1.12
CA GLY A 213 -11.04 -17.19 -0.15
C GLY A 213 -10.07 -17.07 1.03
N MET A 214 -10.29 -16.03 1.82
CA MET A 214 -9.58 -15.80 3.08
C MET A 214 -10.18 -16.67 4.19
N ASP A 215 -9.41 -16.90 5.24
CA ASP A 215 -9.89 -17.36 6.55
C ASP A 215 -10.59 -16.25 7.32
N TYR A 216 -9.96 -15.08 7.40
CA TYR A 216 -10.52 -13.85 7.95
C TYR A 216 -9.73 -12.66 7.41
N TYR A 217 -10.22 -11.46 7.65
CA TYR A 217 -9.42 -10.23 7.50
C TYR A 217 -9.65 -9.33 8.71
N ALA A 218 -8.67 -8.50 9.02
CA ALA A 218 -8.77 -7.57 10.13
C ALA A 218 -8.03 -6.26 9.86
N LEU A 219 -8.51 -5.19 10.49
CA LEU A 219 -7.81 -3.92 10.63
C LEU A 219 -7.48 -3.73 12.10
N ALA A 220 -6.21 -3.48 12.41
CA ALA A 220 -5.75 -3.32 13.78
C ALA A 220 -4.79 -2.15 13.94
N LYS A 221 -4.76 -1.58 15.15
CA LYS A 221 -3.65 -0.77 15.64
C LYS A 221 -2.61 -1.70 16.24
N ILE A 222 -1.35 -1.51 15.86
CA ILE A 222 -0.23 -2.34 16.31
C ILE A 222 0.91 -1.48 16.85
N CYS A 223 1.75 -2.06 17.69
CA CYS A 223 3.02 -1.47 18.11
C CYS A 223 4.16 -1.82 17.14
N ALA A 224 5.30 -1.13 17.30
CA ALA A 224 6.51 -1.36 16.51
C ALA A 224 7.09 -2.78 16.65
N ASP A 225 6.75 -3.48 17.74
CA ASP A 225 7.11 -4.88 18.03
C ASP A 225 6.06 -5.88 17.48
N GLY A 226 5.00 -5.39 16.86
CA GLY A 226 3.93 -6.20 16.28
C GLY A 226 2.80 -6.59 17.22
N ARG A 227 2.83 -6.20 18.50
CA ARG A 227 1.70 -6.43 19.40
C ARG A 227 0.47 -5.66 18.94
N VAL A 228 -0.69 -6.32 18.95
CA VAL A 228 -1.98 -5.71 18.63
C VAL A 228 -2.48 -4.93 19.84
N MET A 229 -2.71 -3.63 19.66
CA MET A 229 -3.22 -2.73 20.70
C MET A 229 -4.74 -2.60 20.64
N GLU A 230 -5.30 -2.64 19.43
CA GLU A 230 -6.73 -2.55 19.20
C GLU A 230 -7.09 -3.28 17.90
N VAL A 231 -8.13 -4.12 17.94
CA VAL A 231 -8.79 -4.64 16.73
C VAL A 231 -9.91 -3.67 16.37
N VAL A 232 -9.73 -2.93 15.28
CA VAL A 232 -10.68 -1.88 14.83
C VAL A 232 -11.84 -2.50 14.04
N LEU A 233 -11.52 -3.51 13.23
CA LEU A 233 -12.46 -4.27 12.40
C LEU A 233 -11.93 -5.69 12.28
N GLU A 234 -12.80 -6.68 12.42
CA GLU A 234 -12.52 -8.09 12.11
C GLU A 234 -13.71 -8.66 11.35
N SER A 235 -13.45 -9.46 10.32
CA SER A 235 -14.50 -10.23 9.65
C SER A 235 -14.94 -11.43 10.49
N ASP A 236 -16.04 -12.07 10.13
CA ASP A 236 -16.32 -13.43 10.60
C ASP A 236 -15.28 -14.44 10.07
N ASN A 237 -15.35 -15.68 10.57
CA ASN A 237 -14.59 -16.81 10.01
C ASN A 237 -15.15 -17.18 8.62
N LEU A 238 -14.47 -16.73 7.58
CA LEU A 238 -14.88 -16.84 6.18
C LEU A 238 -14.77 -18.27 5.64
N LYS A 239 -13.94 -19.14 6.24
CA LYS A 239 -13.85 -20.56 5.86
C LYS A 239 -15.07 -21.38 6.31
N ARG A 240 -15.76 -20.94 7.37
CA ARG A 240 -17.00 -21.60 7.84
C ARG A 240 -18.24 -21.20 7.04
N LEU A 241 -18.12 -20.17 6.21
CA LEU A 241 -19.18 -19.79 5.29
C LEU A 241 -19.11 -20.70 4.06
N ASP A 242 -20.24 -21.24 3.61
CA ASP A 242 -20.34 -22.08 2.39
C ASP A 242 -20.03 -21.30 1.09
N LYS A 243 -19.44 -20.11 1.19
CA LYS A 243 -19.13 -19.21 0.08
C LYS A 243 -17.74 -18.63 0.25
N LYS A 244 -16.98 -18.62 -0.85
CA LYS A 244 -15.69 -17.93 -0.94
C LYS A 244 -15.87 -16.44 -0.65
N GLY A 245 -15.08 -15.93 0.28
CA GLY A 245 -15.13 -14.54 0.72
C GLY A 245 -13.74 -13.96 0.95
N GLY A 246 -13.69 -12.66 1.14
CA GLY A 246 -12.46 -11.92 1.43
C GLY A 246 -12.52 -10.49 0.91
N VAL A 247 -11.79 -9.61 1.59
CA VAL A 247 -11.64 -8.20 1.23
C VAL A 247 -10.17 -7.85 1.39
N ASN A 248 -9.56 -7.28 0.35
CA ASN A 248 -8.27 -6.61 0.46
C ASN A 248 -8.52 -5.16 0.89
N ALA A 249 -7.59 -4.56 1.63
CA ALA A 249 -7.69 -3.15 1.96
C ALA A 249 -6.40 -2.38 1.73
N LEU A 250 -6.56 -1.12 1.30
CA LEU A 250 -5.49 -0.16 1.10
C LEU A 250 -5.76 1.07 1.94
N PHE A 251 -4.83 1.40 2.83
CA PHE A 251 -4.84 2.69 3.50
C PHE A 251 -4.62 3.83 2.50
N THR A 252 -5.27 4.96 2.74
CA THR A 252 -5.10 6.18 1.94
C THR A 252 -4.37 7.25 2.75
N ASP A 253 -3.95 8.32 2.09
CA ASP A 253 -3.35 9.50 2.75
C ASP A 253 -4.36 10.22 3.66
N SER A 254 -5.67 9.92 3.52
CA SER A 254 -6.77 10.36 4.38
C SER A 254 -7.16 9.34 5.46
N ALA A 255 -8.21 9.60 6.25
CA ALA A 255 -8.73 8.66 7.24
C ALA A 255 -9.52 7.48 6.61
N TYR A 256 -9.67 7.43 5.29
CA TYR A 256 -10.36 6.34 4.62
C TYR A 256 -9.43 5.16 4.30
N VAL A 257 -10.01 3.97 4.33
CA VAL A 257 -9.42 2.72 3.88
C VAL A 257 -10.25 2.20 2.72
N ILE A 258 -9.60 1.96 1.58
CA ILE A 258 -10.27 1.43 0.39
C ILE A 258 -10.40 -0.08 0.56
N MET A 259 -11.64 -0.55 0.69
CA MET A 259 -11.99 -1.95 0.87
C MET A 259 -12.42 -2.54 -0.48
N THR A 260 -11.68 -3.53 -0.97
CA THR A 260 -11.90 -4.16 -2.29
C THR A 260 -12.24 -5.64 -2.11
N PRO A 261 -13.43 -6.09 -2.54
CA PRO A 261 -13.79 -7.51 -2.41
C PRO A 261 -12.97 -8.38 -3.37
N LEU A 262 -12.57 -9.57 -2.91
CA LEU A 262 -11.76 -10.49 -3.74
C LEU A 262 -12.55 -11.09 -4.89
N PHE A 263 -13.86 -11.31 -4.69
CA PHE A 263 -14.71 -12.00 -5.64
C PHE A 263 -15.81 -11.08 -6.17
N LYS A 264 -16.01 -11.08 -7.50
CA LYS A 264 -17.06 -10.26 -8.13
C LYS A 264 -18.48 -10.63 -7.73
N ASN A 265 -18.68 -11.87 -7.28
CA ASN A 265 -19.99 -12.41 -6.88
C ASN A 265 -20.23 -12.32 -5.37
N ASP A 266 -19.41 -11.54 -4.66
CA ASP A 266 -19.58 -11.29 -3.24
C ASP A 266 -20.81 -10.42 -2.95
N GLY A 267 -21.06 -10.12 -1.67
CA GLY A 267 -22.16 -9.26 -1.24
C GLY A 267 -22.07 -7.84 -1.81
N TRP A 268 -20.87 -7.36 -2.16
CA TRP A 268 -20.65 -6.01 -2.71
C TRP A 268 -20.66 -6.00 -4.25
N LYS A 269 -20.87 -7.16 -4.88
CA LYS A 269 -20.90 -7.35 -6.34
C LYS A 269 -19.64 -6.82 -7.02
N GLY A 270 -18.49 -7.04 -6.39
CA GLY A 270 -17.18 -6.60 -6.89
C GLY A 270 -16.91 -5.11 -6.77
N LYS A 271 -17.74 -4.34 -6.05
CA LYS A 271 -17.55 -2.89 -5.90
C LYS A 271 -16.73 -2.55 -4.67
N GLN A 272 -15.84 -1.56 -4.82
CA GLN A 272 -15.11 -1.00 -3.69
C GLN A 272 -16.04 -0.23 -2.76
N ARG A 273 -15.65 -0.20 -1.49
CA ARG A 273 -16.23 0.65 -0.43
C ARG A 273 -15.12 1.36 0.31
N LEU A 274 -15.49 2.41 1.05
CA LEU A 274 -14.58 3.05 1.99
C LEU A 274 -14.96 2.64 3.41
N PHE A 275 -13.96 2.43 4.25
CA PHE A 275 -14.10 2.34 5.70
C PHE A 275 -13.42 3.56 6.31
N SER A 276 -14.10 4.29 7.20
CA SER A 276 -13.54 5.46 7.88
C SER A 276 -12.88 5.05 9.19
N LEU A 277 -11.60 5.36 9.39
CA LEU A 277 -10.92 5.15 10.67
C LEU A 277 -11.50 6.02 11.79
N ASN A 278 -12.08 7.17 11.45
CA ASN A 278 -12.64 8.12 12.42
C ASN A 278 -14.02 7.70 12.91
N THR A 279 -14.93 7.36 11.99
CA THR A 279 -16.32 7.03 12.34
C THR A 279 -16.55 5.52 12.52
N ARG A 280 -15.63 4.69 12.03
CA ARG A 280 -15.75 3.22 11.95
C ARG A 280 -16.95 2.75 11.11
N GLU A 281 -17.34 3.56 10.13
CA GLU A 281 -18.46 3.27 9.24
C GLU A 281 -18.00 2.99 7.82
N TYR A 282 -18.86 2.27 7.09
CA TYR A 282 -18.71 2.02 5.67
C TYR A 282 -19.45 3.07 4.82
N PHE A 283 -18.83 3.42 3.71
CA PHE A 283 -19.39 4.32 2.70
C PHE A 283 -19.35 3.67 1.32
N ASP A 284 -20.45 3.78 0.58
CA ASP A 284 -20.47 3.43 -0.83
C ASP A 284 -19.84 4.55 -1.66
N ILE A 285 -19.08 4.17 -2.70
CA ILE A 285 -18.42 5.13 -3.59
C ILE A 285 -19.35 5.51 -4.75
N GLY A 286 -19.58 6.81 -4.91
CA GLY A 286 -20.34 7.40 -6.02
C GLY A 286 -19.45 7.98 -7.11
N LEU A 287 -18.78 7.13 -7.89
CA LEU A 287 -17.92 7.54 -9.00
C LEU A 287 -18.68 8.39 -10.04
N PRO A 288 -18.00 9.33 -10.73
CA PRO A 288 -18.58 10.11 -11.81
C PRO A 288 -19.15 9.25 -12.95
N ARG A 289 -20.06 9.82 -13.73
CA ARG A 289 -20.65 9.13 -14.90
C ARG A 289 -19.55 8.70 -15.87
N GLY A 290 -19.62 7.45 -16.34
CA GLY A 290 -18.64 6.87 -17.26
C GLY A 290 -17.42 6.24 -16.59
N MET A 291 -17.28 6.36 -15.26
CA MET A 291 -16.13 5.84 -14.52
C MET A 291 -16.46 4.59 -13.69
N THR A 292 -17.56 3.89 -13.96
CA THR A 292 -18.02 2.76 -13.14
C THR A 292 -17.05 1.58 -13.09
N LYS A 293 -16.10 1.49 -14.02
CA LYS A 293 -15.03 0.48 -14.03
C LYS A 293 -13.75 0.94 -13.33
N HIS A 294 -13.62 2.21 -12.97
CA HIS A 294 -12.44 2.70 -12.28
C HIS A 294 -12.37 2.11 -10.87
N GLN A 295 -11.15 1.88 -10.42
CA GLN A 295 -10.82 1.57 -9.03
C GLN A 295 -10.18 2.78 -8.38
N VAL A 296 -10.54 3.04 -7.14
CA VAL A 296 -9.90 4.03 -6.27
C VAL A 296 -8.54 3.49 -5.84
N GLN A 297 -7.52 4.34 -5.91
CA GLN A 297 -6.14 4.01 -5.59
C GLN A 297 -5.67 4.72 -4.30
N ASN A 298 -5.98 6.01 -4.14
CA ASN A 298 -5.68 6.77 -2.93
C ASN A 298 -6.64 7.96 -2.77
N ILE A 299 -6.74 8.49 -1.57
CA ILE A 299 -7.56 9.64 -1.17
C ILE A 299 -6.69 10.51 -0.24
N SER A 300 -6.56 11.80 -0.55
CA SER A 300 -5.92 12.80 0.30
C SER A 300 -6.83 14.01 0.43
N GLY A 301 -7.28 14.29 1.66
CA GLY A 301 -8.34 15.29 1.90
C GLY A 301 -9.61 14.96 1.12
N ASP A 302 -10.02 15.88 0.25
CA ASP A 302 -11.17 15.74 -0.66
C ASP A 302 -10.78 15.23 -2.06
N ILE A 303 -9.49 15.02 -2.35
CA ILE A 303 -9.00 14.59 -3.67
C ILE A 303 -8.76 13.08 -3.67
N CYS A 304 -9.08 12.41 -4.77
CA CYS A 304 -8.84 10.99 -4.94
C CYS A 304 -8.25 10.64 -6.30
N ILE A 305 -7.36 9.65 -6.29
CA ILE A 305 -6.78 9.02 -7.46
C ILE A 305 -7.63 7.80 -7.79
N THR A 306 -8.04 7.70 -9.05
CA THR A 306 -8.69 6.51 -9.59
C THR A 306 -7.97 6.04 -10.83
N SER A 307 -8.07 4.75 -11.13
CA SER A 307 -7.51 4.19 -12.36
C SER A 307 -8.39 3.13 -12.98
N LEU A 308 -8.24 2.95 -14.28
CA LEU A 308 -8.88 1.89 -15.06
C LEU A 308 -7.80 1.22 -15.90
N TYR A 309 -7.61 -0.08 -15.72
CA TYR A 309 -6.75 -0.90 -16.56
C TYR A 309 -7.60 -2.04 -17.13
N ASP A 310 -8.06 -1.88 -18.36
CA ASP A 310 -8.82 -2.88 -19.12
C ASP A 310 -8.06 -3.23 -20.42
N ARG A 311 -8.41 -4.32 -21.09
CA ARG A 311 -7.75 -4.76 -22.33
C ARG A 311 -7.95 -3.72 -23.43
N GLY A 312 -6.99 -2.81 -23.58
CA GLY A 312 -6.95 -1.77 -24.61
C GLY A 312 -7.17 -0.34 -24.12
N LEU A 313 -7.49 -0.13 -22.84
CA LEU A 313 -7.68 1.20 -22.25
C LEU A 313 -7.02 1.28 -20.87
N LYS A 314 -6.14 2.26 -20.72
CA LYS A 314 -5.48 2.58 -19.45
C LYS A 314 -5.79 4.03 -19.13
N GLU A 315 -6.50 4.29 -18.05
CA GLU A 315 -6.85 5.65 -17.62
C GLU A 315 -6.44 5.88 -16.16
N ILE A 316 -6.04 7.10 -15.87
CA ILE A 316 -5.95 7.63 -14.51
C ILE A 316 -6.84 8.86 -14.43
N ALA A 317 -7.48 9.08 -13.29
CA ALA A 317 -8.26 10.29 -13.07
C ALA A 317 -8.09 10.82 -11.66
N LEU A 318 -8.07 12.14 -11.53
CA LEU A 318 -8.28 12.85 -10.28
C LEU A 318 -9.76 13.19 -10.14
N CYS A 319 -10.34 12.84 -9.01
CA CYS A 319 -11.70 13.19 -8.63
C CYS A 319 -11.70 13.96 -7.31
N ARG A 320 -12.83 14.61 -7.01
CA ARG A 320 -13.10 15.29 -5.75
C ARG A 320 -14.32 14.68 -5.07
N ILE A 321 -14.23 14.43 -3.77
CA ILE A 321 -15.33 14.01 -2.90
C ILE A 321 -16.20 15.23 -2.58
N GLY A 322 -17.52 15.11 -2.73
CA GLY A 322 -18.51 16.13 -2.35
C GLY A 322 -19.88 15.55 -2.06
#